data_AF-A0A496VFG6-F1
#
_entry.id   AF-A0A496VFG6-F1
#
_cell.length_a   1.000
_cell.length_b   1.000
_cell.length_c   1.000
_cell.angle_alpha   90.00
_cell.angle_beta   90.00
_cell.angle_gamma   90.00
#
_symmetry.space_group_name_H-M   'P 1'
#
loop_
_entity.id
_entity.type
_entity.pdbx_description
1 polymer ?
#
loop_
_entity_poly.entity_id
_entity_poly.type
_entity_poly.pdbx_seq_one_letter_code
_entity_poly.pdbx_strand_id
1 'polypeptide(L)' 'MVNTRRPSDCPFCHIDDNHKCFQDDLVFTIKDGFPISPGHTLIIPKRHIPIHLC' A
#
# COMPACT_ATOMS: atom_id res chain seq x y z
N MET A 1 -0.68 10.04 21.55
CA MET A 1 0.53 9.47 20.90
C MET A 1 0.10 8.88 19.56
N VAL A 2 0.07 9.68 18.50
CA VAL A 2 -0.32 9.18 17.17
C VAL A 2 0.88 8.44 16.59
N ASN A 3 0.74 7.15 16.34
CA ASN A 3 1.81 6.30 15.85
C ASN A 3 1.97 6.48 14.33
N THR A 4 2.59 7.59 13.94
CA THR A 4 2.89 7.87 12.53
C THR A 4 4.11 7.04 12.13
N ARG A 5 3.89 5.86 11.53
CA ARG A 5 5.00 5.07 10.97
C ARG A 5 5.73 5.90 9.91
N ARG A 6 7.05 6.01 10.01
CA ARG A 6 7.85 6.68 9.00
C ARG A 6 7.82 5.85 7.71
N PRO A 7 8.01 6.48 6.53
CA PRO A 7 8.09 5.74 5.27
C PRO A 7 9.10 4.59 5.29
N SER A 8 10.24 4.77 5.98
CA SER A 8 11.30 3.77 6.15
C SER A 8 10.85 2.47 6.82
N ASP A 9 9.82 2.54 7.67
CA ASP A 9 9.32 1.42 8.47
C ASP A 9 7.91 0.96 8.00
N CYS A 10 7.47 1.47 6.85
CA CYS A 10 6.16 1.17 6.30
C CYS A 10 6.27 0.00 5.31
N PRO A 11 5.56 -1.12 5.53
CA PRO A 11 5.62 -2.28 4.64
C PRO A 11 5.12 -1.95 3.23
N PHE A 12 4.27 -0.94 3.06
CA PHE A 12 3.74 -0.53 1.76
C PHE A 12 4.66 0.43 1.00
N CYS A 13 5.56 1.14 1.69
CA CYS A 13 6.50 2.05 1.03
C CYS A 13 7.67 1.32 0.36
N HIS A 14 7.97 0.10 0.78
CA HIS A 14 9.09 -0.70 0.32
C HIS A 14 8.67 -2.03 -0.33
N ILE A 15 7.50 -2.04 -0.99
CA ILE A 15 7.04 -3.20 -1.77
C ILE A 15 7.89 -3.38 -3.02
N ASP A 16 8.34 -4.62 -3.25
CA ASP A 16 9.03 -5.03 -4.47
C ASP A 16 8.09 -4.98 -5.68
N ASP A 17 8.62 -4.54 -6.83
CA ASP A 17 7.84 -4.37 -8.06
C ASP A 17 7.19 -5.67 -8.55
N ASN A 18 7.75 -6.85 -8.21
CA ASN A 18 7.17 -8.14 -8.59
C ASN A 18 5.82 -8.44 -7.91
N HIS A 19 5.51 -7.75 -6.81
CA HIS A 19 4.19 -7.86 -6.17
C HIS A 19 3.13 -6.93 -6.79
N LYS A 20 3.55 -5.98 -7.63
CA LYS A 20 2.66 -4.98 -8.22
C LYS A 20 1.99 -5.55 -9.46
N CYS A 21 0.66 -5.50 -9.48
CA CYS A 21 -0.14 -5.93 -10.62
C CYS A 21 -0.30 -4.80 -11.66
N PHE A 22 -0.35 -3.56 -11.19
CA PHE A 22 -0.44 -2.35 -12.00
C PHE A 22 0.16 -1.17 -11.23
N GLN A 23 0.64 -0.15 -11.95
CA GLN A 23 1.12 1.09 -11.37
C GLN A 23 0.95 2.25 -12.37
N ASP A 24 0.55 3.42 -11.89
CA ASP A 24 0.60 4.69 -12.61
C ASP A 24 1.51 5.69 -11.87
N ASP A 25 1.38 7.00 -12.13
CA ASP A 25 2.22 8.01 -11.47
C ASP A 25 1.95 8.16 -9.96
N LEU A 26 0.71 7.95 -9.52
CA LEU A 26 0.24 8.27 -8.16
C LEU A 26 -0.02 7.05 -7.29
N VAL A 27 -0.41 5.93 -7.89
CA VAL A 27 -0.84 4.72 -7.18
C VAL A 27 -0.20 3.47 -7.78
N PHE A 28 -0.21 2.40 -6.99
CA PHE A 28 0.07 1.05 -7.45
C PHE A 28 -0.94 0.08 -6.85
N THR A 29 -1.05 -1.10 -7.45
CA THR A 29 -1.96 -2.14 -6.99
C THR A 29 -1.23 -3.44 -6.69
N ILE A 30 -1.67 -4.16 -5.65
CA ILE A 30 -1.16 -5.47 -5.27
C ILE A 30 -2.33 -6.40 -4.96
N LYS A 31 -2.15 -7.71 -5.15
CA LYS A 31 -3.11 -8.69 -4.64
C LYS A 31 -3.01 -8.76 -3.12
N ASP A 32 -4.16 -8.85 -2.47
CA ASP A 32 -4.18 -9.06 -1.02
C ASP A 32 -3.63 -10.45 -0.66
N GLY A 33 -2.86 -10.55 0.42
CA GLY A 33 -2.31 -11.82 0.91
C GLY A 33 -3.33 -12.72 1.63
N PHE A 34 -4.44 -12.13 2.08
CA PHE A 34 -5.58 -12.76 2.74
C PHE A 34 -6.90 -12.33 2.07
N PRO A 35 -7.09 -12.65 0.78
CA PRO A 35 -8.22 -12.16 0.01
C PRO A 35 -9.55 -12.72 0.54
N ILE A 36 -10.52 -11.85 0.80
CA ILE A 36 -11.89 -12.25 1.15
C ILE A 36 -12.62 -12.89 -0.05
N SER A 37 -12.28 -12.45 -1.26
CA SER A 37 -12.87 -12.92 -2.51
C SER A 37 -11.81 -12.99 -3.63
N PRO A 38 -12.03 -13.82 -4.67
CA PRO A 38 -11.12 -13.90 -5.80
C PRO A 38 -10.89 -12.54 -6.45
N GLY A 39 -9.63 -12.17 -6.64
CA GLY A 39 -9.25 -10.89 -7.25
C GLY A 39 -9.22 -9.69 -6.30
N HIS A 40 -9.41 -9.89 -4.98
CA HIS A 40 -9.26 -8.81 -3.99
C HIS A 40 -7.89 -8.13 -4.15
N THR A 41 -7.93 -6.84 -4.47
CA THR A 41 -6.76 -6.06 -4.87
C THR A 41 -6.74 -4.77 -4.06
N LEU A 42 -5.58 -4.46 -3.49
CA LEU A 42 -5.34 -3.22 -2.77
C LEU A 42 -4.88 -2.15 -3.76
N ILE A 43 -5.46 -0.95 -3.69
CA ILE A 43 -5.00 0.24 -4.41
C ILE A 43 -4.32 1.14 -3.38
N ILE A 44 -3.02 1.39 -3.55
CA ILE A 44 -2.18 2.04 -2.55
C ILE A 44 -1.53 3.28 -3.18
N PRO A 45 -1.62 4.47 -2.56
CA PRO A 45 -0.90 5.64 -3.02
C PRO A 45 0.61 5.47 -2.82
N LYS A 46 1.40 5.92 -3.79
CA LYS A 46 2.87 5.97 -3.64
C LYS A 46 3.29 6.95 -2.55
N ARG A 47 2.51 8.02 -2.35
CA ARG A 47 2.72 8.95 -1.25
C ARG A 47 2.25 8.32 0.05
N HIS A 48 3.15 8.21 1.02
CA HIS A 48 2.80 7.77 2.36
C HIS A 48 1.85 8.76 3.03
N ILE A 49 0.63 8.31 3.35
CA ILE A 49 -0.38 9.09 4.07
C ILE A 49 -0.87 8.23 5.25
N PRO A 50 -0.58 8.65 6.49
CA PRO A 50 -1.12 8.01 7.68
C PRO A 50 -2.65 8.11 7.73
N ILE A 51 -3.32 7.03 8.10
CA ILE A 51 -4.80 6.96 8.06
C ILE A 51 -5.46 7.84 9.14
N HIS A 52 -4.74 8.19 10.22
CA HIS A 52 -5.24 8.97 11.35
C HIS A 52 -5.13 10.49 11.13
N LEU A 53 -5.19 10.95 9.88
CA LEU A 53 -5.15 12.38 9.52
C LEU A 53 -6.54 12.99 9.27
N CYS A 54 -7.62 12.35 9.76
CA CYS A 54 -8.94 12.95 9.91
C CYS A 54 -9.14 13.43 11.34
#